data_AF-A0A9D8R913-F1
#
_entry.id   AF-A0A9D8R913-F1
#
_cell.length_a   1.000
_cell.length_b   1.000
_cell.length_c   1.000
_cell.angle_alpha   90.00
_cell.angle_beta   90.00
_cell.angle_gamma   90.00
#
_symmetry.space_group_name_H-M   'P 1'
#
loop_
_entity.id
_entity.type
_entity.pdbx_description
1 polymer ?
#
loop_
_entity_poly.entity_id
_entity_poly.type
_entity_poly.pdbx_seq_one_letter_code
_entity_poly.pdbx_strand_id
1 'polypeptide(L)'
;MKKLFCAVVAALTLVAAQDVCNAQYYKDLFQDSGINLTSRQDLPAARFLGLSYETYYSAKHNPMEISVKDTIEQTAIMVGSTIDENGVLLYPDGAPRFKMIYVNGGRATKHGFSLTEKGRQNIRTFVANGGSLVGSCAGSFISSAGNESFKAEPGTQGKKGTITHNYEGKVKTEYFGVYPAYTISTDDLNQEYTGMKVEKNSPLLKYYNFGGDMYIDSVYHNGGSWIAEDPYTLAPGTEILLRYDYVKEKEQARIDRGSFPITGKVSCWAYKKDGKTGRVVLIGSHPEGVTEGDRLELTAAMFQYAMDGVGRPEIKGELKNGEPRKMVKATVENDPAYTRIGDKQYHHFTVVIPKKAKNVKVTLESPYKNDDLYLTLNKNDFAFLANARHHDITLGCDKEMKFDTLEPGLWFIGVQCATTVETVKTDYGVAYTGHLEVLNGVPYTITVSWDE
;
A
#
# COMPACT_ATOMS: atom_id res chain seq x y z
N MET A 1 -14.17 39.49 0.35
CA MET A 1 -14.99 38.42 0.97
C MET A 1 -15.33 37.24 0.05
N LYS A 2 -15.60 37.42 -1.26
CA LYS A 2 -15.93 36.27 -2.16
C LYS A 2 -14.80 35.28 -2.46
N LYS A 3 -13.52 35.69 -2.40
CA LYS A 3 -12.36 34.80 -2.66
C LYS A 3 -11.97 33.90 -1.48
N LEU A 4 -12.31 34.29 -0.25
CA LEU A 4 -12.02 33.49 0.95
C LEU A 4 -13.01 32.31 1.11
N PHE A 5 -14.25 32.49 0.63
CA PHE A 5 -15.30 31.46 0.68
C PHE A 5 -15.04 30.30 -0.29
N CYS A 6 -14.48 30.55 -1.48
CA CYS A 6 -14.15 29.48 -2.43
C CYS A 6 -12.96 28.60 -1.97
N ALA A 7 -11.98 29.16 -1.26
CA ALA A 7 -10.83 28.40 -0.76
C ALA A 7 -11.21 27.46 0.39
N VAL A 8 -12.10 27.92 1.30
CA VAL A 8 -12.60 27.11 2.41
C VAL A 8 -13.50 25.96 1.92
N VAL A 9 -14.33 26.21 0.90
CA VAL A 9 -15.17 25.16 0.29
C VAL A 9 -14.33 24.11 -0.46
N ALA A 10 -13.25 24.52 -1.15
CA ALA A 10 -12.34 23.59 -1.83
C ALA A 10 -11.49 22.75 -0.85
N ALA A 11 -11.12 23.29 0.32
CA ALA A 11 -10.43 22.54 1.36
C ALA A 11 -11.38 21.53 2.04
N LEU A 12 -12.64 21.91 2.30
CA LEU A 12 -13.65 21.02 2.88
C LEU A 12 -14.06 19.87 1.95
N THR A 13 -14.12 20.08 0.63
CA THR A 13 -14.39 19.01 -0.33
C THR A 13 -13.21 18.05 -0.52
N LEU A 14 -11.97 18.51 -0.37
CA LEU A 14 -10.79 17.63 -0.39
C LEU A 14 -10.70 16.74 0.85
N VAL A 15 -10.99 17.28 2.04
CA VAL A 15 -11.01 16.53 3.31
C VAL A 15 -12.09 15.45 3.28
N ALA A 16 -13.29 15.77 2.78
CA ALA A 16 -14.37 14.79 2.64
C ALA A 16 -14.05 13.67 1.63
N ALA A 17 -13.34 13.97 0.53
CA ALA A 17 -12.94 12.95 -0.44
C ALA A 17 -11.82 12.01 0.09
N GLN A 18 -10.91 12.53 0.92
CA GLN A 18 -9.88 11.73 1.59
C GLN A 18 -10.49 10.82 2.67
N ASP A 19 -11.50 11.27 3.42
CA ASP A 19 -12.20 10.44 4.41
C ASP A 19 -13.01 9.28 3.78
N VAL A 20 -13.50 9.45 2.55
CA VAL A 20 -14.24 8.41 1.83
C VAL A 20 -13.31 7.27 1.37
N CYS A 21 -12.11 7.58 0.88
CA CYS A 21 -11.09 6.55 0.60
C CYS A 21 -10.50 5.92 1.87
N ASN A 22 -10.59 6.61 3.02
CA ASN A 22 -10.09 6.08 4.29
C ASN A 22 -10.92 4.90 4.80
N ALA A 23 -12.21 4.85 4.47
CA ALA A 23 -13.15 3.89 5.05
C ALA A 23 -12.99 2.44 4.56
N GLN A 24 -12.33 2.19 3.41
CA GLN A 24 -12.24 0.83 2.84
C GLN A 24 -11.19 -0.08 3.49
N TYR A 25 -10.35 0.46 4.38
CA TYR A 25 -9.19 -0.23 4.95
C TYR A 25 -9.35 -0.45 6.45
N TYR A 26 -8.74 -1.53 6.95
CA TYR A 26 -8.63 -1.82 8.38
C TYR A 26 -7.78 -0.77 9.11
N LYS A 27 -6.60 -0.47 8.55
CA LYS A 27 -5.61 0.50 9.09
C LYS A 27 -4.86 1.21 7.96
N ASP A 28 -4.14 2.27 8.29
CA ASP A 28 -3.39 3.05 7.31
C ASP A 28 -2.15 2.29 6.82
N LEU A 29 -1.35 1.74 7.74
CA LEU A 29 -0.03 1.24 7.41
C LEU A 29 0.25 -0.14 8.03
N PHE A 30 0.88 -1.01 7.25
CA PHE A 30 1.57 -2.19 7.78
C PHE A 30 3.08 -2.05 7.55
N GLN A 31 3.86 -2.11 8.62
CA GLN A 31 5.31 -2.05 8.55
C GLN A 31 5.90 -3.46 8.48
N ASP A 32 6.47 -3.80 7.32
CA ASP A 32 7.26 -5.00 7.12
C ASP A 32 8.71 -4.76 7.57
N SER A 33 9.01 -5.32 8.75
CA SER A 33 10.35 -5.42 9.33
C SER A 33 10.75 -6.87 9.56
N GLY A 34 10.29 -7.76 8.68
CA GLY A 34 10.49 -9.20 8.77
C GLY A 34 11.95 -9.64 8.62
N ILE A 35 12.14 -10.95 8.51
CA ILE A 35 13.44 -11.62 8.52
C ILE A 35 14.38 -10.95 7.51
N ASN A 36 15.60 -10.63 7.95
CA ASN A 36 16.66 -9.98 7.16
C ASN A 36 16.45 -8.51 6.78
N LEU A 37 15.32 -7.90 7.14
CA LEU A 37 15.22 -6.43 7.13
C LEU A 37 15.90 -5.85 8.37
N THR A 38 16.43 -4.64 8.28
CA THR A 38 16.86 -3.87 9.45
C THR A 38 15.61 -3.52 10.21
N SER A 39 15.31 -4.24 11.30
CA SER A 39 14.10 -4.03 12.08
C SER A 39 14.11 -2.69 12.80
N ARG A 40 13.68 -1.63 12.09
CA ARG A 40 13.08 -0.45 12.69
C ARG A 40 11.77 -0.93 13.31
N GLN A 41 11.62 -0.74 14.61
CA GLN A 41 10.37 -1.05 15.32
C GLN A 41 9.40 0.13 15.32
N ASP A 42 9.86 1.26 14.79
CA ASP A 42 9.18 2.53 14.89
C ASP A 42 9.34 3.32 13.58
N LEU A 43 8.29 4.05 13.24
CA LEU A 43 8.21 4.99 12.12
C LEU A 43 7.79 6.35 12.66
N PRO A 44 8.75 7.23 13.01
CA PRO A 44 8.48 8.60 13.44
C PRO A 44 7.48 9.34 12.54
N ALA A 45 7.57 9.18 11.22
CA ALA A 45 6.63 9.76 10.27
C ALA A 45 5.20 9.25 10.44
N ALA A 46 4.99 7.95 10.72
CA ALA A 46 3.65 7.42 10.96
C ALA A 46 3.02 8.05 12.21
N ARG A 47 3.79 8.21 13.29
CA ARG A 47 3.33 8.90 14.51
C ARG A 47 3.06 10.38 14.28
N PHE A 48 3.98 11.05 13.59
CA PHE A 48 3.86 12.47 13.26
C PHE A 48 2.56 12.77 12.48
N LEU A 49 2.15 11.84 11.62
CA LEU A 49 0.92 11.90 10.84
C LEU A 49 -0.31 11.34 11.55
N GLY A 50 -0.16 10.78 12.76
CA GLY A 50 -1.27 10.15 13.49
C GLY A 50 -1.84 8.91 12.81
N LEU A 51 -1.04 8.19 12.02
CA LEU A 51 -1.51 7.02 11.28
C LEU A 51 -1.77 5.84 12.21
N SER A 52 -2.86 5.12 11.95
CA SER A 52 -3.10 3.79 12.50
C SER A 52 -2.20 2.78 11.78
N TYR A 53 -1.36 2.06 12.52
CA TYR A 53 -0.46 1.11 11.89
C TYR A 53 -0.18 -0.13 12.74
N GLU A 54 0.24 -1.18 12.05
CA GLU A 54 0.79 -2.38 12.63
C GLU A 54 2.20 -2.61 12.13
N THR A 55 2.93 -3.44 12.86
CA THR A 55 4.32 -3.75 12.58
C THR A 55 4.52 -5.24 12.80
N TYR A 56 5.26 -5.86 11.89
CA TYR A 56 5.89 -7.15 12.11
C TYR A 56 7.40 -6.94 12.15
N TYR A 57 8.05 -7.39 13.20
CA TYR A 57 9.49 -7.31 13.40
C TYR A 57 10.06 -8.67 13.77
N SER A 58 11.11 -9.06 13.04
CA SER A 58 11.77 -10.35 13.24
C SER A 58 13.30 -10.17 13.32
N ALA A 59 14.01 -11.26 13.61
CA ALA A 59 15.46 -11.31 13.85
C ALA A 59 16.30 -10.52 12.83
N LYS A 60 17.31 -9.82 13.35
CA LYS A 60 18.25 -8.99 12.59
C LYS A 60 19.23 -9.86 11.78
N HIS A 61 20.07 -9.19 10.99
CA HIS A 61 20.99 -9.67 9.94
C HIS A 61 21.89 -10.89 10.22
N ASN A 62 21.86 -11.47 11.41
CA ASN A 62 22.63 -12.63 11.79
C ASN A 62 21.83 -13.92 11.51
N PRO A 63 22.25 -14.76 10.55
CA PRO A 63 21.57 -16.03 10.27
C PRO A 63 21.52 -16.98 11.48
N MET A 64 22.41 -16.80 12.47
CA MET A 64 22.38 -17.57 13.72
C MET A 64 21.32 -17.06 14.72
N GLU A 65 20.70 -15.91 14.47
CA GLU A 65 19.62 -15.33 15.27
C GLU A 65 18.23 -15.60 14.66
N ILE A 66 18.15 -16.05 13.40
CA ILE A 66 16.88 -16.42 12.77
C ILE A 66 16.47 -17.78 13.31
N SER A 67 15.44 -17.79 14.17
CA SER A 67 14.91 -19.00 14.77
C SER A 67 13.86 -19.66 13.88
N VAL A 68 13.51 -20.92 14.20
CA VAL A 68 12.34 -21.58 13.59
C VAL A 68 11.05 -20.80 13.90
N LYS A 69 10.97 -20.19 15.10
CA LYS A 69 9.84 -19.34 15.52
C LYS A 69 9.65 -18.16 14.56
N ASP A 70 10.73 -17.44 14.23
CA ASP A 70 10.69 -16.32 13.27
C ASP A 70 10.12 -16.72 11.91
N THR A 71 10.50 -17.91 11.43
CA THR A 71 10.03 -18.41 10.13
C THR A 71 8.55 -18.77 10.18
N ILE A 72 8.09 -19.40 11.27
CA ILE A 72 6.69 -19.75 11.49
C ILE A 72 5.84 -18.48 11.59
N GLU A 73 6.29 -17.49 12.35
CA GLU A 73 5.58 -16.22 12.55
C GLU A 73 5.50 -15.42 11.25
N GLN A 74 6.61 -15.25 10.52
CA GLN A 74 6.60 -14.58 9.23
C GLN A 74 5.67 -15.29 8.24
N THR A 75 5.69 -16.62 8.22
CA THR A 75 4.82 -17.39 7.33
C THR A 75 3.35 -17.16 7.69
N ALA A 76 3.00 -17.31 8.97
CA ALA A 76 1.62 -17.11 9.43
C ALA A 76 1.10 -15.69 9.12
N ILE A 77 1.95 -14.67 9.26
CA ILE A 77 1.56 -13.26 9.08
C ILE A 77 1.54 -12.88 7.59
N MET A 78 2.61 -13.16 6.83
CA MET A 78 2.78 -12.62 5.47
C MET A 78 2.27 -13.57 4.38
N VAL A 79 2.25 -14.87 4.64
CA VAL A 79 1.90 -15.91 3.65
C VAL A 79 0.47 -16.40 3.88
N GLY A 80 0.13 -16.64 5.14
CA GLY A 80 -1.16 -17.14 5.59
C GLY A 80 -1.03 -18.29 6.58
N SER A 81 -2.15 -18.62 7.22
CA SER A 81 -2.31 -19.70 8.19
C SER A 81 -3.73 -20.26 8.10
N THR A 82 -4.09 -21.21 8.96
CA THR A 82 -5.48 -21.68 9.05
C THR A 82 -6.43 -20.63 9.64
N ILE A 83 -5.89 -19.63 10.35
CA ILE A 83 -6.68 -18.54 10.96
C ILE A 83 -6.93 -17.42 9.95
N ASP A 84 -5.96 -17.15 9.08
CA ASP A 84 -6.03 -16.14 8.03
C ASP A 84 -5.35 -16.71 6.77
N GLU A 85 -6.15 -17.22 5.82
CA GLU A 85 -5.64 -17.99 4.68
C GLU A 85 -4.79 -17.16 3.70
N ASN A 86 -4.99 -15.84 3.64
CA ASN A 86 -4.23 -14.94 2.78
C ASN A 86 -3.10 -14.21 3.51
N GLY A 87 -3.07 -14.30 4.83
CA GLY A 87 -2.18 -13.50 5.66
C GLY A 87 -2.64 -12.05 5.77
N VAL A 88 -2.00 -11.32 6.67
CA VAL A 88 -2.47 -10.06 7.24
C VAL A 88 -2.75 -8.95 6.21
N LEU A 89 -2.06 -8.98 5.06
CA LEU A 89 -2.12 -7.91 4.07
C LEU A 89 -3.40 -7.89 3.26
N LEU A 90 -4.06 -9.03 3.12
CA LEU A 90 -5.16 -9.22 2.16
C LEU A 90 -6.42 -9.68 2.88
N TYR A 91 -7.54 -9.12 2.45
CA TYR A 91 -8.85 -9.66 2.78
C TYR A 91 -9.11 -11.02 2.09
N PRO A 92 -10.17 -11.74 2.48
CA PRO A 92 -10.50 -13.04 1.87
C PRO A 92 -10.57 -13.02 0.34
N ASP A 93 -11.09 -11.93 -0.23
CA ASP A 93 -11.24 -11.71 -1.67
C ASP A 93 -9.96 -11.16 -2.35
N GLY A 94 -8.88 -10.99 -1.60
CA GLY A 94 -7.62 -10.43 -2.07
C GLY A 94 -7.56 -8.91 -2.12
N ALA A 95 -8.58 -8.18 -1.66
CA ALA A 95 -8.48 -6.73 -1.52
C ALA A 95 -7.46 -6.34 -0.44
N PRO A 96 -6.79 -5.18 -0.55
CA PRO A 96 -5.81 -4.73 0.44
C PRO A 96 -6.47 -4.40 1.78
N ARG A 97 -5.92 -4.94 2.87
CA ARG A 97 -6.40 -4.66 4.24
C ARG A 97 -5.86 -3.36 4.82
N PHE A 98 -4.68 -2.95 4.40
CA PHE A 98 -4.04 -1.68 4.76
C PHE A 98 -3.99 -0.73 3.56
N LYS A 99 -3.97 0.59 3.80
CA LYS A 99 -3.77 1.56 2.69
C LYS A 99 -2.41 1.40 2.07
N MET A 100 -1.40 1.20 2.90
CA MET A 100 -0.04 1.02 2.45
C MET A 100 0.74 0.00 3.25
N ILE A 101 1.77 -0.57 2.62
CA ILE A 101 2.86 -1.24 3.32
C ILE A 101 4.11 -0.37 3.30
N TYR A 102 4.84 -0.35 4.41
CA TYR A 102 6.20 0.18 4.46
C TYR A 102 7.19 -0.98 4.57
N VAL A 103 8.15 -1.07 3.65
CA VAL A 103 9.18 -2.11 3.63
C VAL A 103 10.51 -1.50 4.03
N ASN A 104 11.05 -1.96 5.16
CA ASN A 104 12.32 -1.46 5.70
C ASN A 104 13.51 -1.76 4.76
N GLY A 105 14.62 -1.07 5.00
CA GLY A 105 15.93 -1.47 4.47
C GLY A 105 16.46 -2.78 5.07
N GLY A 106 17.65 -3.23 4.66
CA GLY A 106 18.26 -4.49 5.11
C GLY A 106 18.82 -5.33 3.97
N ARG A 107 18.50 -6.63 3.91
CA ARG A 107 18.97 -7.55 2.86
C ARG A 107 17.83 -8.05 1.98
N ALA A 108 17.54 -7.29 0.92
CA ALA A 108 16.45 -7.54 -0.04
C ALA A 108 16.34 -9.00 -0.48
N THR A 109 17.38 -9.56 -1.09
CA THR A 109 17.38 -10.95 -1.59
C THR A 109 17.07 -11.98 -0.50
N LYS A 110 17.67 -11.85 0.70
CA LYS A 110 17.45 -12.83 1.77
C LYS A 110 16.04 -12.73 2.35
N HIS A 111 15.54 -11.51 2.52
CA HIS A 111 14.15 -11.29 2.95
C HIS A 111 13.16 -11.86 1.93
N GLY A 112 13.38 -11.55 0.64
CA GLY A 112 12.58 -12.07 -0.46
C GLY A 112 12.47 -13.59 -0.47
N PHE A 113 13.58 -14.31 -0.28
CA PHE A 113 13.55 -15.77 -0.17
C PHE A 113 12.78 -16.26 1.06
N SER A 114 12.91 -15.57 2.19
CA SER A 114 12.23 -15.96 3.45
C SER A 114 10.70 -15.86 3.39
N LEU A 115 10.14 -15.10 2.46
CA LEU A 115 8.69 -14.97 2.27
C LEU A 115 8.06 -16.11 1.46
N THR A 116 8.86 -16.96 0.81
CA THR A 116 8.40 -17.92 -0.23
C THR A 116 7.72 -17.22 -1.43
N GLU A 117 7.32 -17.98 -2.45
CA GLU A 117 6.62 -17.40 -3.61
C GLU A 117 5.24 -16.86 -3.24
N LYS A 118 4.52 -17.55 -2.35
CA LYS A 118 3.17 -17.14 -1.95
C LYS A 118 3.19 -15.81 -1.19
N GLY A 119 4.13 -15.59 -0.27
CA GLY A 119 4.26 -14.30 0.43
C GLY A 119 4.60 -13.15 -0.53
N ARG A 120 5.52 -13.36 -1.47
CA ARG A 120 5.81 -12.38 -2.53
C ARG A 120 4.58 -12.11 -3.40
N GLN A 121 3.82 -13.15 -3.74
CA GLN A 121 2.59 -13.00 -4.51
C GLN A 121 1.52 -12.24 -3.74
N ASN A 122 1.39 -12.44 -2.42
CA ASN A 122 0.45 -11.66 -1.60
C ASN A 122 0.77 -10.16 -1.65
N ILE A 123 2.04 -9.79 -1.58
CA ILE A 123 2.49 -8.39 -1.73
C ILE A 123 2.19 -7.85 -3.13
N ARG A 124 2.42 -8.64 -4.19
CA ARG A 124 2.05 -8.25 -5.56
C ARG A 124 0.54 -8.05 -5.70
N THR A 125 -0.26 -8.96 -5.16
CA THR A 125 -1.72 -8.88 -5.15
C THR A 125 -2.19 -7.66 -4.38
N PHE A 126 -1.60 -7.37 -3.22
CA PHE A 126 -1.90 -6.18 -2.44
C PHE A 126 -1.75 -4.90 -3.27
N VAL A 127 -0.63 -4.76 -3.99
CA VAL A 127 -0.41 -3.59 -4.85
C VAL A 127 -1.31 -3.57 -6.08
N ALA A 128 -1.49 -4.73 -6.72
CA ALA A 128 -2.34 -4.86 -7.90
C ALA A 128 -3.81 -4.50 -7.60
N ASN A 129 -4.27 -4.79 -6.38
CA ASN A 129 -5.65 -4.57 -5.93
C ASN A 129 -5.83 -3.23 -5.18
N GLY A 130 -4.84 -2.34 -5.24
CA GLY A 130 -5.01 -0.95 -4.83
C GLY A 130 -4.28 -0.52 -3.56
N GLY A 131 -3.59 -1.43 -2.87
CA GLY A 131 -2.76 -1.09 -1.73
C GLY A 131 -1.44 -0.44 -2.17
N SER A 132 -1.01 0.63 -1.50
CA SER A 132 0.21 1.35 -1.88
C SER A 132 1.45 0.79 -1.18
N LEU A 133 2.65 1.04 -1.72
CA LEU A 133 3.90 0.55 -1.14
C LEU A 133 4.88 1.70 -0.98
N VAL A 134 5.53 1.78 0.17
CA VAL A 134 6.72 2.62 0.37
C VAL A 134 7.89 1.75 0.76
N GLY A 135 9.07 1.97 0.18
CA GLY A 135 10.26 1.17 0.46
C GLY A 135 11.54 2.00 0.50
N SER A 136 12.36 1.79 1.54
CA SER A 136 13.69 2.40 1.65
C SER A 136 14.81 1.37 1.51
N CYS A 137 15.94 1.73 0.89
CA CYS A 137 17.11 0.86 0.73
C CYS A 137 16.75 -0.55 0.20
N ALA A 138 16.81 -1.60 1.03
CA ALA A 138 16.37 -2.94 0.63
C ALA A 138 14.91 -3.01 0.18
N GLY A 139 14.03 -2.23 0.79
CA GLY A 139 12.64 -2.06 0.38
C GLY A 139 12.52 -1.51 -1.04
N SER A 140 13.38 -0.58 -1.45
CA SER A 140 13.41 -0.09 -2.84
C SER A 140 13.96 -1.12 -3.81
N PHE A 141 15.00 -1.86 -3.43
CA PHE A 141 15.51 -2.96 -4.24
C PHE A 141 14.45 -4.04 -4.46
N ILE A 142 13.93 -4.64 -3.37
CA ILE A 142 13.02 -5.80 -3.46
C ILE A 142 11.70 -5.44 -4.15
N SER A 143 11.27 -4.18 -4.07
CA SER A 143 10.05 -3.72 -4.75
C SER A 143 10.23 -3.54 -6.25
N SER A 144 11.46 -3.41 -6.72
CA SER A 144 11.82 -3.26 -8.14
C SER A 144 11.89 -4.61 -8.86
N ALA A 145 11.97 -4.62 -10.19
CA ALA A 145 12.09 -5.85 -10.97
C ALA A 145 13.38 -6.61 -10.65
N GLY A 146 14.43 -5.88 -10.27
CA GLY A 146 15.68 -6.45 -9.84
C GLY A 146 16.69 -5.37 -9.50
N ASN A 147 17.91 -5.81 -9.22
CA ASN A 147 19.06 -4.95 -9.06
C ASN A 147 20.13 -5.32 -10.11
N GLU A 148 20.61 -4.32 -10.82
CA GLU A 148 21.65 -4.45 -11.83
C GLU A 148 22.99 -3.99 -11.27
N SER A 149 24.05 -4.63 -11.75
CA SER A 149 25.43 -4.25 -11.44
C SER A 149 25.97 -3.37 -12.56
N PHE A 150 26.52 -2.24 -12.19
CA PHE A 150 27.32 -1.42 -13.09
C PHE A 150 28.80 -1.81 -12.95
N LYS A 151 29.47 -2.05 -14.08
CA LYS A 151 30.92 -2.26 -14.11
C LYS A 151 31.58 -1.14 -14.89
N ALA A 152 32.37 -0.32 -14.21
CA ALA A 152 33.16 0.72 -14.85
C ALA A 152 34.18 0.11 -15.83
N GLU A 153 34.36 0.75 -16.99
CA GLU A 153 35.43 0.41 -17.92
C GLU A 153 36.79 0.83 -17.32
N PRO A 154 37.83 -0.03 -17.36
CA PRO A 154 39.16 0.34 -16.89
C PRO A 154 39.67 1.65 -17.51
N GLY A 155 40.24 2.54 -16.70
CA GLY A 155 40.82 3.81 -17.15
C GLY A 155 39.81 4.93 -17.44
N THR A 156 38.51 4.71 -17.24
CA THR A 156 37.46 5.70 -17.54
C THR A 156 36.97 6.50 -16.34
N GLN A 157 37.51 6.23 -15.14
CA GLN A 157 37.10 6.90 -13.89
C GLN A 157 35.57 6.86 -13.70
N GLY A 158 34.94 5.70 -13.94
CA GLY A 158 33.49 5.54 -13.79
C GLY A 158 32.63 6.33 -14.80
N LYS A 159 33.23 7.10 -15.72
CA LYS A 159 32.51 7.89 -16.74
C LYS A 159 31.96 7.02 -17.87
N LYS A 160 32.53 5.82 -18.07
CA LYS A 160 32.03 4.80 -18.97
C LYS A 160 32.00 3.46 -18.24
N GLY A 161 31.03 2.63 -18.60
CA GLY A 161 30.88 1.31 -18.03
C GLY A 161 29.70 0.60 -18.65
N THR A 162 29.59 -0.69 -18.35
CA THR A 162 28.51 -1.53 -18.85
C THR A 162 27.59 -1.85 -17.69
N ILE A 163 26.30 -1.53 -17.85
CA ILE A 163 25.25 -2.09 -17.00
C ILE A 163 25.05 -3.52 -17.47
N THR A 164 25.21 -4.49 -16.57
CA THR A 164 24.93 -5.89 -16.92
C THR A 164 23.48 -6.18 -16.55
N HIS A 165 22.65 -6.29 -17.58
CA HIS A 165 21.24 -6.68 -17.47
C HIS A 165 21.14 -8.18 -17.26
N ASN A 166 21.29 -8.64 -16.01
CA ASN A 166 21.25 -10.07 -15.69
C ASN A 166 19.86 -10.71 -15.87
N TYR A 167 18.83 -9.89 -16.07
CA TYR A 167 17.43 -10.33 -15.96
C TYR A 167 16.57 -9.97 -17.19
N GLU A 168 17.09 -9.28 -18.23
CA GLU A 168 16.44 -9.01 -19.53
C GLU A 168 14.89 -8.97 -19.51
N GLY A 169 14.30 -8.04 -18.74
CA GLY A 169 12.85 -7.85 -18.67
C GLY A 169 12.08 -8.82 -17.76
N LYS A 170 12.76 -9.65 -16.97
CA LYS A 170 12.17 -10.57 -15.99
C LYS A 170 12.38 -10.06 -14.57
N VAL A 171 11.33 -10.19 -13.75
CA VAL A 171 11.45 -9.95 -12.32
C VAL A 171 12.35 -11.04 -11.71
N LYS A 172 13.33 -10.62 -10.92
CA LYS A 172 14.19 -11.49 -10.12
C LYS A 172 13.33 -12.32 -9.16
N THR A 173 13.54 -13.63 -9.11
CA THR A 173 12.61 -14.57 -8.46
C THR A 173 12.26 -14.21 -7.02
N GLU A 174 13.23 -13.72 -6.24
CA GLU A 174 13.00 -13.35 -4.85
C GLU A 174 12.48 -11.92 -4.63
N TYR A 175 12.20 -11.15 -5.70
CA TYR A 175 11.75 -9.76 -5.61
C TYR A 175 10.23 -9.66 -5.79
N PHE A 176 9.64 -8.59 -5.26
CA PHE A 176 8.23 -8.29 -5.47
C PHE A 176 7.98 -7.86 -6.92
N GLY A 177 8.86 -7.03 -7.49
CA GLY A 177 8.71 -6.57 -8.88
C GLY A 177 7.44 -5.74 -9.13
N VAL A 178 6.94 -5.05 -8.11
CA VAL A 178 5.77 -4.17 -8.24
C VAL A 178 6.12 -2.85 -8.94
N TYR A 179 7.38 -2.45 -8.91
CA TYR A 179 7.97 -1.48 -9.82
C TYR A 179 8.68 -2.25 -10.95
N PRO A 180 8.30 -2.07 -12.23
CA PRO A 180 8.73 -2.97 -13.30
C PRO A 180 10.14 -2.68 -13.85
N ALA A 181 10.80 -1.65 -13.34
CA ALA A 181 12.14 -1.27 -13.74
C ALA A 181 13.19 -1.72 -12.73
N TYR A 182 14.46 -1.61 -13.14
CA TYR A 182 15.61 -2.07 -12.36
C TYR A 182 16.26 -0.92 -11.59
N THR A 183 16.88 -1.32 -10.48
CA THR A 183 17.67 -0.42 -9.64
C THR A 183 19.15 -0.74 -9.77
N ILE A 184 20.00 0.26 -9.54
CA ILE A 184 21.45 0.11 -9.49
C ILE A 184 21.89 0.39 -8.07
N SER A 185 22.74 -0.48 -7.54
CA SER A 185 23.33 -0.36 -6.21
C SER A 185 24.37 0.76 -6.17
N THR A 186 24.49 1.44 -5.03
CA THR A 186 25.60 2.35 -4.75
C THR A 186 26.87 1.61 -4.31
N ASP A 187 26.78 0.29 -4.09
CA ASP A 187 27.81 -0.71 -3.77
C ASP A 187 28.71 -0.38 -2.58
N ASP A 188 29.56 0.64 -2.73
CA ASP A 188 30.60 1.03 -1.78
C ASP A 188 30.17 2.15 -0.82
N LEU A 189 29.00 2.76 -1.05
CA LEU A 189 28.50 3.85 -0.22
C LEU A 189 27.74 3.30 1.00
N ASN A 190 28.48 2.89 2.03
CA ASN A 190 27.91 2.31 3.25
C ASN A 190 28.12 3.23 4.46
N GLN A 191 27.11 3.31 5.33
CA GLN A 191 27.14 4.13 6.55
C GLN A 191 27.51 5.60 6.34
N GLU A 192 27.03 6.19 5.25
CA GLU A 192 27.32 7.57 4.86
C GLU A 192 26.07 8.43 4.89
N TYR A 193 26.23 9.72 4.61
CA TYR A 193 25.13 10.67 4.48
C TYR A 193 25.16 11.31 3.11
N THR A 194 23.98 11.44 2.51
CA THR A 194 23.77 12.03 1.18
C THR A 194 22.78 13.17 1.26
N GLY A 195 23.02 14.23 0.50
CA GLY A 195 22.00 15.25 0.25
C GLY A 195 21.06 14.81 -0.86
N MET A 196 19.89 15.44 -0.92
CA MET A 196 18.87 15.20 -1.93
C MET A 196 18.37 16.52 -2.51
N LYS A 197 18.42 16.66 -3.83
CA LYS A 197 17.76 17.74 -4.56
C LYS A 197 16.32 17.33 -4.84
N VAL A 198 15.38 18.17 -4.43
CA VAL A 198 13.96 17.98 -4.71
C VAL A 198 13.68 18.44 -6.14
N GLU A 199 13.06 17.58 -6.94
CA GLU A 199 12.66 17.96 -8.30
C GLU A 199 11.66 19.11 -8.27
N LYS A 200 11.81 20.07 -9.20
CA LYS A 200 10.96 21.29 -9.21
C LYS A 200 9.46 20.98 -9.29
N ASN A 201 9.12 19.89 -9.98
CA ASN A 201 7.74 19.43 -10.16
C ASN A 201 7.44 18.19 -9.31
N SER A 202 8.23 17.92 -8.27
CA SER A 202 8.03 16.78 -7.40
C SER A 202 6.64 16.86 -6.74
N PRO A 203 5.79 15.82 -6.86
CA PRO A 203 4.50 15.79 -6.18
C PRO A 203 4.63 15.81 -4.65
N LEU A 204 5.81 15.52 -4.10
CA LEU A 204 6.06 15.64 -2.65
C LEU A 204 5.89 17.09 -2.15
N LEU A 205 6.07 18.08 -3.03
CA LEU A 205 5.91 19.51 -2.71
C LEU A 205 4.46 19.91 -2.41
N LYS A 206 3.48 19.04 -2.70
CA LYS A 206 2.08 19.21 -2.24
C LYS A 206 1.98 19.17 -0.71
N TYR A 207 2.91 18.45 -0.07
CA TYR A 207 2.83 18.15 1.36
C TYR A 207 3.81 18.98 2.19
N TYR A 208 5.04 19.17 1.70
CA TYR A 208 6.10 19.90 2.41
C TYR A 208 6.98 20.68 1.44
N ASN A 209 7.52 21.83 1.87
CA ASN A 209 8.41 22.67 1.06
C ASN A 209 9.91 22.45 1.35
N PHE A 210 10.25 21.59 2.31
CA PHE A 210 11.62 21.20 2.68
C PHE A 210 12.52 22.43 2.87
N GLY A 211 12.20 23.27 3.86
CA GLY A 211 12.90 24.53 4.11
C GLY A 211 12.77 25.61 3.03
N GLY A 212 12.14 25.31 1.89
CA GLY A 212 11.96 26.22 0.75
C GLY A 212 13.17 26.34 -0.18
N ASP A 213 14.27 25.64 0.12
CA ASP A 213 15.50 25.63 -0.68
C ASP A 213 15.56 24.45 -1.67
N MET A 214 14.53 23.60 -1.68
CA MET A 214 14.42 22.40 -2.53
C MET A 214 15.53 21.40 -2.26
N TYR A 215 16.02 21.35 -1.02
CA TYR A 215 17.11 20.49 -0.60
C TYR A 215 16.79 19.76 0.70
N ILE A 216 17.26 18.52 0.80
CA ILE A 216 17.14 17.74 2.03
C ILE A 216 18.54 17.21 2.32
N ASP A 217 19.19 17.79 3.32
CA ASP A 217 20.56 17.43 3.67
C ASP A 217 20.62 16.17 4.55
N SER A 218 21.80 15.53 4.57
CA SER A 218 22.19 14.57 5.60
C SER A 218 21.20 13.39 5.77
N VAL A 219 20.74 12.81 4.66
CA VAL A 219 19.95 11.58 4.64
C VAL A 219 20.89 10.38 4.76
N TYR A 220 20.71 9.55 5.79
CA TYR A 220 21.53 8.36 6.02
C TYR A 220 21.44 7.40 4.83
N HIS A 221 22.56 6.84 4.40
CA HIS A 221 22.66 5.98 3.24
C HIS A 221 23.55 4.77 3.54
N ASN A 222 23.11 3.58 3.14
CA ASN A 222 23.82 2.35 3.44
C ASN A 222 23.65 1.29 2.35
N GLY A 223 24.38 1.44 1.25
CA GLY A 223 24.35 0.52 0.11
C GLY A 223 23.02 0.54 -0.62
N GLY A 224 22.34 1.68 -0.59
CA GLY A 224 21.04 1.90 -1.20
C GLY A 224 21.08 1.92 -2.73
N SER A 225 19.97 2.32 -3.33
CA SER A 225 19.81 2.28 -4.78
C SER A 225 19.52 3.63 -5.44
N TRP A 226 19.61 3.62 -6.77
CA TRP A 226 18.99 4.59 -7.68
C TRP A 226 18.36 3.83 -8.86
N ILE A 227 17.49 4.47 -9.64
CA ILE A 227 16.90 3.83 -10.85
C ILE A 227 17.83 3.96 -12.05
N ALA A 228 18.01 2.91 -12.83
CA ALA A 228 18.62 3.00 -14.15
C ALA A 228 17.82 3.95 -15.07
N GLU A 229 18.43 5.05 -15.50
CA GLU A 229 17.78 6.08 -16.34
C GLU A 229 17.92 5.82 -17.86
N ASP A 230 18.36 4.63 -18.27
CA ASP A 230 18.41 4.28 -19.69
C ASP A 230 16.97 4.20 -20.24
N PRO A 231 16.67 4.76 -21.43
CA PRO A 231 15.35 4.65 -22.08
C PRO A 231 14.80 3.23 -22.22
N TYR A 232 15.62 2.18 -22.14
CA TYR A 232 15.17 0.78 -22.09
C TYR A 232 14.80 0.29 -20.68
N THR A 233 15.08 1.07 -19.63
CA THR A 233 14.98 0.66 -18.22
C THR A 233 14.05 1.52 -17.36
N LEU A 234 13.74 2.77 -17.73
CA LEU A 234 12.78 3.57 -16.96
C LEU A 234 11.34 3.19 -17.32
N ALA A 235 10.57 2.71 -16.34
CA ALA A 235 9.19 2.33 -16.57
C ALA A 235 8.32 3.54 -16.97
N PRO A 236 7.49 3.46 -18.03
CA PRO A 236 6.53 4.50 -18.36
C PRO A 236 5.63 4.83 -17.17
N GLY A 237 5.45 6.11 -16.87
CA GLY A 237 4.70 6.57 -15.69
C GLY A 237 5.53 6.63 -14.40
N THR A 238 6.85 6.43 -14.46
CA THR A 238 7.74 6.74 -13.34
C THR A 238 7.79 8.26 -13.12
N GLU A 239 7.58 8.69 -11.88
CA GLU A 239 7.72 10.06 -11.43
C GLU A 239 9.04 10.21 -10.66
N ILE A 240 9.89 11.14 -11.08
CA ILE A 240 11.16 11.43 -10.41
C ILE A 240 10.88 12.43 -9.30
N LEU A 241 11.20 12.06 -8.05
CA LEU A 241 10.88 12.86 -6.88
C LEU A 241 12.09 13.62 -6.36
N LEU A 242 13.23 12.93 -6.26
CA LEU A 242 14.48 13.45 -5.73
C LEU A 242 15.67 12.92 -6.55
N ARG A 243 16.78 13.67 -6.52
CA ARG A 243 18.08 13.23 -7.02
C ARG A 243 19.15 13.34 -5.94
N TYR A 244 20.10 12.41 -5.93
CA TYR A 244 21.24 12.47 -5.03
C TYR A 244 22.06 13.74 -5.26
N ASP A 245 22.58 14.29 -4.18
CA ASP A 245 23.63 15.30 -4.16
C ASP A 245 24.70 14.84 -3.19
N TYR A 246 25.86 14.46 -3.73
CA TYR A 246 26.94 13.90 -2.93
C TYR A 246 28.17 14.81 -2.95
N VAL A 247 28.89 14.84 -1.83
CA VAL A 247 30.05 15.73 -1.65
C VAL A 247 31.11 15.42 -2.71
N LYS A 248 31.52 16.43 -3.48
CA LYS A 248 32.38 16.29 -4.66
C LYS A 248 33.69 15.57 -4.38
N GLU A 249 34.34 15.88 -3.27
CA GLU A 249 35.63 15.28 -2.89
C GLU A 249 35.44 13.79 -2.56
N LYS A 250 34.35 13.45 -1.86
CA LYS A 250 34.01 12.06 -1.56
C LYS A 250 33.58 11.29 -2.82
N GLU A 251 32.87 11.95 -3.73
CA GLU A 251 32.49 11.38 -5.02
C GLU A 251 33.72 11.10 -5.88
N GLN A 252 34.68 12.03 -5.96
CA GLN A 252 35.93 11.82 -6.68
C GLN A 252 36.73 10.66 -6.08
N ALA A 253 36.82 10.57 -4.75
CA ALA A 253 37.50 9.44 -4.10
C ALA A 253 36.82 8.09 -4.40
N ARG A 254 35.49 8.05 -4.55
CA ARG A 254 34.74 6.86 -4.99
C ARG A 254 35.08 6.51 -6.44
N ILE A 255 35.05 7.52 -7.31
CA ILE A 255 35.41 7.40 -8.73
C ILE A 255 36.82 6.85 -8.92
N ASP A 256 37.78 7.33 -8.14
CA ASP A 256 39.19 6.90 -8.21
C ASP A 256 39.36 5.42 -7.81
N ARG A 257 38.44 4.87 -7.01
CA ARG A 257 38.35 3.45 -6.67
C ARG A 257 37.54 2.61 -7.65
N GLY A 258 37.05 3.21 -8.74
CA GLY A 258 36.27 2.55 -9.78
C GLY A 258 34.75 2.54 -9.55
N SER A 259 34.26 3.26 -8.54
CA SER A 259 32.81 3.38 -8.27
C SER A 259 32.16 4.43 -9.17
N PHE A 260 30.84 4.35 -9.31
CA PHE A 260 30.08 5.25 -10.18
C PHE A 260 29.66 6.56 -9.45
N PRO A 261 29.68 7.73 -10.14
CA PRO A 261 29.11 8.95 -9.60
C PRO A 261 27.61 8.79 -9.33
N ILE A 262 27.17 9.22 -8.16
CA ILE A 262 25.76 9.16 -7.79
C ILE A 262 25.10 10.54 -7.84
N THR A 263 25.87 11.62 -7.83
CA THR A 263 25.32 12.98 -7.91
C THR A 263 24.46 13.13 -9.16
N GLY A 264 23.24 13.62 -8.96
CA GLY A 264 22.24 13.79 -10.01
C GLY A 264 21.47 12.53 -10.37
N LYS A 265 21.77 11.36 -9.79
CA LYS A 265 21.01 10.13 -10.04
C LYS A 265 19.70 10.12 -9.25
N VAL A 266 18.66 9.48 -9.80
CA VAL A 266 17.32 9.42 -9.18
C VAL A 266 17.38 8.65 -7.86
N SER A 267 17.26 9.37 -6.74
CA SER A 267 17.37 8.80 -5.40
C SER A 267 16.02 8.37 -4.82
N CYS A 268 14.94 9.03 -5.26
CA CYS A 268 13.57 8.74 -4.87
C CYS A 268 12.62 8.89 -6.07
N TRP A 269 11.68 7.97 -6.19
CA TRP A 269 10.74 7.90 -7.30
C TRP A 269 9.41 7.32 -6.88
N ALA A 270 8.40 7.56 -7.72
CA ALA A 270 7.11 6.90 -7.61
C ALA A 270 6.69 6.26 -8.92
N TYR A 271 5.79 5.28 -8.82
CA TYR A 271 5.18 4.61 -9.94
C TYR A 271 3.75 4.20 -9.59
N LYS A 272 2.85 4.37 -10.56
CA LYS A 272 1.48 3.86 -10.49
C LYS A 272 1.09 3.38 -11.88
N LYS A 273 0.75 2.09 -12.01
CA LYS A 273 0.45 1.47 -13.30
C LYS A 273 -0.82 2.05 -13.92
N ASP A 274 -1.88 2.14 -13.13
CA ASP A 274 -3.18 2.68 -13.52
C ASP A 274 -4.00 3.09 -12.28
N GLY A 275 -5.25 3.54 -12.50
CA GLY A 275 -6.14 3.99 -11.42
C GLY A 275 -6.63 2.90 -10.47
N LYS A 276 -6.44 1.61 -10.79
CA LYS A 276 -6.83 0.47 -9.93
C LYS A 276 -5.69 0.03 -9.03
N THR A 277 -4.46 0.05 -9.51
CA THR A 277 -3.28 -0.31 -8.70
C THR A 277 -2.99 0.72 -7.61
N GLY A 278 -2.32 0.32 -6.53
CA GLY A 278 -1.76 1.26 -5.56
C GLY A 278 -0.48 1.92 -6.07
N ARG A 279 -0.08 3.03 -5.43
CA ARG A 279 1.15 3.75 -5.78
C ARG A 279 2.33 3.15 -5.04
N VAL A 280 3.44 2.98 -5.75
CA VAL A 280 4.73 2.57 -5.19
C VAL A 280 5.63 3.81 -5.08
N VAL A 281 6.19 4.09 -3.90
CA VAL A 281 7.13 5.20 -3.66
C VAL A 281 8.41 4.66 -3.03
N LEU A 282 9.53 4.76 -3.74
CA LEU A 282 10.78 4.11 -3.35
C LEU A 282 11.88 5.14 -3.16
N ILE A 283 12.78 4.89 -2.22
CA ILE A 283 13.98 5.70 -1.98
C ILE A 283 15.18 4.80 -1.70
N GLY A 284 16.35 5.16 -2.23
CA GLY A 284 17.57 4.40 -1.96
C GLY A 284 18.14 4.60 -0.56
N SER A 285 17.88 5.75 0.05
CA SER A 285 18.42 6.14 1.36
C SER A 285 17.44 5.85 2.49
N HIS A 286 17.82 6.15 3.73
CA HIS A 286 17.08 5.84 4.96
C HIS A 286 16.58 7.09 5.70
N PRO A 287 15.56 7.78 5.21
CA PRO A 287 14.98 8.91 5.93
C PRO A 287 14.11 8.45 7.11
N GLU A 288 13.70 7.18 7.16
CA GLU A 288 12.59 6.71 7.99
C GLU A 288 12.83 6.77 9.49
N GLY A 289 14.09 6.85 9.93
CA GLY A 289 14.45 6.86 11.34
C GLY A 289 14.51 8.24 11.97
N VAL A 290 14.27 9.31 11.21
CA VAL A 290 14.45 10.70 11.67
C VAL A 290 13.16 11.27 12.26
N THR A 291 13.28 11.99 13.38
CA THR A 291 12.14 12.45 14.20
C THR A 291 11.82 13.94 14.05
N GLU A 292 12.56 14.70 13.24
CA GLU A 292 12.36 16.13 13.03
C GLU A 292 12.96 16.65 11.71
N GLY A 293 12.54 17.85 11.31
CA GLY A 293 13.05 18.57 10.14
C GLY A 293 12.73 17.90 8.80
N ASP A 294 13.38 18.37 7.73
CA ASP A 294 13.08 17.98 6.35
C ASP A 294 13.17 16.47 6.08
N ARG A 295 13.95 15.73 6.88
CA ARG A 295 14.09 14.27 6.76
C ARG A 295 12.87 13.51 7.32
N LEU A 296 12.28 14.00 8.41
CA LEU A 296 10.99 13.51 8.89
C LEU A 296 9.91 13.85 7.85
N GLU A 297 9.89 15.10 7.39
CA GLU A 297 8.94 15.60 6.39
C GLU A 297 9.04 14.80 5.10
N LEU A 298 10.24 14.38 4.68
CA LEU A 298 10.43 13.52 3.50
C LEU A 298 9.69 12.19 3.64
N THR A 299 9.90 11.48 4.75
CA THR A 299 9.22 10.20 4.98
C THR A 299 7.71 10.41 5.09
N ALA A 300 7.28 11.49 5.75
CA ALA A 300 5.86 11.85 5.86
C ALA A 300 5.24 12.18 4.49
N ALA A 301 5.94 12.93 3.64
CA ALA A 301 5.52 13.25 2.28
C ALA A 301 5.38 11.99 1.43
N MET A 302 6.34 11.06 1.54
CA MET A 302 6.28 9.78 0.83
C MET A 302 5.06 8.95 1.27
N PHE A 303 4.75 8.91 2.57
CA PHE A 303 3.59 8.18 3.08
C PHE A 303 2.28 8.81 2.61
N GLN A 304 2.13 10.13 2.75
CA GLN A 304 0.95 10.83 2.26
C GLN A 304 0.79 10.67 0.75
N TYR A 305 1.88 10.74 -0.02
CA TYR A 305 1.84 10.55 -1.45
C TYR A 305 1.43 9.13 -1.84
N ALA A 306 1.95 8.12 -1.14
CA ALA A 306 1.54 6.74 -1.35
C ALA A 306 0.05 6.53 -1.02
N MET A 307 -0.44 7.05 0.11
CA MET A 307 -1.84 6.90 0.53
C MET A 307 -2.83 7.65 -0.36
N ASP A 308 -2.49 8.86 -0.83
CA ASP A 308 -3.27 9.56 -1.88
C ASP A 308 -3.27 8.77 -3.22
N GLY A 309 -2.40 7.77 -3.33
CA GLY A 309 -2.18 6.95 -4.50
C GLY A 309 -2.83 5.59 -4.47
N VAL A 310 -3.66 5.29 -3.48
CA VAL A 310 -4.39 4.01 -3.44
C VAL A 310 -5.28 3.79 -4.66
N GLY A 311 -5.62 2.52 -4.90
CA GLY A 311 -6.56 2.10 -5.93
C GLY A 311 -8.00 2.51 -5.62
N ARG A 312 -8.81 2.66 -6.68
CA ARG A 312 -10.25 2.86 -6.51
C ARG A 312 -10.92 1.60 -5.94
N PRO A 313 -11.96 1.73 -5.11
CA PRO A 313 -12.70 0.58 -4.60
C PRO A 313 -13.28 -0.26 -5.75
N GLU A 314 -13.40 -1.57 -5.53
CA GLU A 314 -13.93 -2.51 -6.52
C GLU A 314 -15.45 -2.68 -6.38
N ILE A 315 -16.16 -2.73 -7.52
CA ILE A 315 -17.55 -3.16 -7.57
C ILE A 315 -17.62 -4.67 -7.73
N LYS A 316 -18.20 -5.34 -6.73
CA LYS A 316 -18.40 -6.80 -6.71
C LYS A 316 -19.46 -7.27 -7.69
N GLY A 317 -20.38 -6.40 -8.10
CA GLY A 317 -21.30 -6.68 -9.19
C GLY A 317 -22.47 -5.69 -9.26
N GLU A 318 -23.22 -5.82 -10.34
CA GLU A 318 -24.50 -5.15 -10.52
C GLU A 318 -25.62 -6.03 -9.97
N LEU A 319 -26.47 -5.48 -9.11
CA LEU A 319 -27.66 -6.14 -8.58
C LEU A 319 -28.85 -5.92 -9.50
N LYS A 320 -29.68 -6.94 -9.64
CA LYS A 320 -30.89 -6.92 -10.46
C LYS A 320 -32.14 -7.03 -9.59
N ASN A 321 -33.26 -6.51 -10.11
CA ASN A 321 -34.53 -6.51 -9.39
C ASN A 321 -34.93 -7.93 -8.94
N GLY A 322 -35.03 -8.15 -7.64
CA GLY A 322 -35.48 -9.39 -7.02
C GLY A 322 -34.49 -10.56 -7.11
N GLU A 323 -33.34 -10.40 -7.77
CA GLU A 323 -32.34 -11.46 -7.89
C GLU A 323 -31.35 -11.41 -6.69
N PRO A 324 -31.29 -12.46 -5.85
CA PRO A 324 -30.34 -12.49 -4.74
C PRO A 324 -28.91 -12.72 -5.22
N ARG A 325 -27.96 -11.93 -4.72
CA ARG A 325 -26.52 -12.14 -4.89
C ARG A 325 -25.90 -12.74 -3.63
N LYS A 326 -25.32 -13.93 -3.76
CA LYS A 326 -24.72 -14.68 -2.65
C LYS A 326 -23.20 -14.48 -2.62
N MET A 327 -22.68 -13.97 -1.51
CA MET A 327 -21.26 -13.76 -1.25
C MET A 327 -20.80 -14.82 -0.24
N VAL A 328 -20.54 -16.04 -0.74
CA VAL A 328 -20.38 -17.24 0.09
C VAL A 328 -19.08 -18.00 -0.18
N LYS A 329 -18.31 -17.60 -1.21
CA LYS A 329 -17.11 -18.29 -1.63
C LYS A 329 -15.98 -18.09 -0.61
N ALA A 330 -15.26 -19.16 -0.30
CA ALA A 330 -14.05 -19.08 0.50
C ALA A 330 -12.87 -18.60 -0.36
N THR A 331 -11.83 -18.09 0.28
CA THR A 331 -10.59 -17.65 -0.37
C THR A 331 -9.97 -18.72 -1.26
N VAL A 332 -9.92 -19.97 -0.80
CA VAL A 332 -9.40 -21.12 -1.57
C VAL A 332 -10.14 -21.40 -2.88
N GLU A 333 -11.38 -20.91 -3.05
CA GLU A 333 -12.14 -21.07 -4.29
C GLU A 333 -11.70 -20.09 -5.38
N ASN A 334 -10.86 -19.09 -5.04
CA ASN A 334 -10.25 -18.14 -5.97
C ASN A 334 -11.27 -17.42 -6.87
N ASP A 335 -12.40 -17.00 -6.28
CA ASP A 335 -13.44 -16.23 -6.96
C ASP A 335 -13.77 -14.93 -6.18
N PRO A 336 -12.92 -13.90 -6.28
CA PRO A 336 -13.07 -12.63 -5.56
C PRO A 336 -14.40 -11.90 -5.75
N ALA A 337 -15.12 -12.18 -6.84
CA ALA A 337 -16.39 -11.53 -7.14
C ALA A 337 -17.55 -12.03 -6.27
N TYR A 338 -17.41 -13.22 -5.68
CA TYR A 338 -18.42 -13.88 -4.84
C TYR A 338 -17.88 -14.31 -3.47
N THR A 339 -16.66 -13.87 -3.13
CA THR A 339 -15.99 -14.20 -1.88
C THR A 339 -16.66 -13.49 -0.69
N ARG A 340 -16.60 -14.12 0.49
CA ARG A 340 -17.11 -13.59 1.76
C ARG A 340 -16.41 -12.29 2.16
N ILE A 341 -17.05 -11.47 2.98
CA ILE A 341 -16.51 -10.17 3.42
C ILE A 341 -15.65 -10.32 4.67
N GLY A 342 -14.42 -9.84 4.63
CA GLY A 342 -13.49 -9.81 5.76
C GLY A 342 -13.79 -8.69 6.75
N ASP A 343 -13.03 -8.65 7.83
CA ASP A 343 -13.22 -7.71 8.94
C ASP A 343 -12.99 -6.24 8.56
N LYS A 344 -13.90 -5.34 8.94
CA LYS A 344 -13.90 -3.92 8.53
C LYS A 344 -13.91 -3.67 7.02
N GLN A 345 -13.88 -4.71 6.19
CA GLN A 345 -13.88 -4.63 4.75
C GLN A 345 -15.20 -4.04 4.26
N TYR A 346 -15.14 -3.34 3.12
CA TYR A 346 -16.31 -2.95 2.34
C TYR A 346 -16.42 -3.80 1.07
N HIS A 347 -17.64 -4.28 0.79
CA HIS A 347 -18.05 -4.73 -0.53
C HIS A 347 -19.01 -3.71 -1.13
N HIS A 348 -18.77 -3.33 -2.39
CA HIS A 348 -19.66 -2.41 -3.10
C HIS A 348 -20.36 -3.08 -4.27
N PHE A 349 -21.61 -2.69 -4.47
CA PHE A 349 -22.45 -3.13 -5.57
C PHE A 349 -23.10 -1.91 -6.25
N THR A 350 -23.53 -2.09 -7.49
CA THR A 350 -24.33 -1.07 -8.20
C THR A 350 -25.73 -1.58 -8.50
N VAL A 351 -26.69 -0.66 -8.60
CA VAL A 351 -28.04 -0.94 -9.11
C VAL A 351 -28.56 0.29 -9.85
N VAL A 352 -29.32 0.08 -10.92
CA VAL A 352 -30.02 1.16 -11.64
C VAL A 352 -31.50 1.13 -11.26
N ILE A 353 -31.96 2.18 -10.58
CA ILE A 353 -33.36 2.33 -10.17
C ILE A 353 -34.17 2.99 -11.31
N PRO A 354 -35.21 2.34 -11.85
CA PRO A 354 -35.99 2.90 -12.94
C PRO A 354 -36.95 4.02 -12.50
N LYS A 355 -37.41 4.84 -13.44
CA LYS A 355 -38.27 6.02 -13.18
C LYS A 355 -39.59 5.73 -12.46
N LYS A 356 -40.11 4.52 -12.62
CA LYS A 356 -41.41 4.10 -12.07
C LYS A 356 -41.27 3.19 -10.85
N ALA A 357 -40.04 2.93 -10.38
CA ALA A 357 -39.81 2.06 -9.24
C ALA A 357 -40.57 2.55 -8.00
N LYS A 358 -41.30 1.65 -7.37
CA LYS A 358 -42.00 1.84 -6.10
C LYS A 358 -41.61 0.74 -5.13
N ASN A 359 -41.82 1.00 -3.84
CA ASN A 359 -41.60 0.02 -2.78
C ASN A 359 -40.20 -0.62 -2.87
N VAL A 360 -39.19 0.21 -3.13
CA VAL A 360 -37.80 -0.25 -3.25
C VAL A 360 -37.38 -0.81 -1.91
N LYS A 361 -36.90 -2.05 -1.91
CA LYS A 361 -36.45 -2.78 -0.74
C LYS A 361 -35.04 -3.30 -0.97
N VAL A 362 -34.15 -3.11 0.00
CA VAL A 362 -32.82 -3.69 0.02
C VAL A 362 -32.70 -4.56 1.25
N THR A 363 -32.34 -5.82 1.06
CA THR A 363 -32.13 -6.78 2.16
C THR A 363 -30.71 -7.31 2.17
N LEU A 364 -30.20 -7.47 3.37
CA LEU A 364 -28.96 -8.15 3.67
C LEU A 364 -29.28 -9.27 4.66
N GLU A 365 -28.82 -10.49 4.36
CA GLU A 365 -29.06 -11.65 5.22
C GLU A 365 -27.77 -12.45 5.35
N SER A 366 -27.42 -12.83 6.58
CA SER A 366 -26.28 -13.73 6.82
C SER A 366 -26.72 -14.98 7.60
N PRO A 367 -26.17 -16.16 7.28
CA PRO A 367 -26.32 -17.32 8.14
C PRO A 367 -25.51 -17.21 9.44
N TYR A 368 -24.58 -16.26 9.55
CA TYR A 368 -23.74 -16.04 10.73
C TYR A 368 -24.39 -14.93 11.55
N LYS A 369 -24.91 -15.27 12.73
CA LYS A 369 -25.73 -14.35 13.53
C LYS A 369 -24.96 -13.60 14.63
N ASN A 370 -23.70 -13.95 14.83
CA ASN A 370 -22.85 -13.35 15.87
C ASN A 370 -21.99 -12.20 15.35
N ASP A 371 -22.09 -11.88 14.06
CA ASP A 371 -21.38 -10.78 13.44
C ASP A 371 -22.30 -9.57 13.25
N ASP A 372 -21.70 -8.41 13.04
CA ASP A 372 -22.37 -7.17 12.70
C ASP A 372 -22.02 -6.80 11.25
N LEU A 373 -23.06 -6.66 10.41
CA LEU A 373 -22.90 -6.13 9.06
C LEU A 373 -23.63 -4.80 8.95
N TYR A 374 -23.02 -3.80 8.34
CA TYR A 374 -23.68 -2.54 8.01
C TYR A 374 -24.08 -2.50 6.55
N LEU A 375 -25.22 -1.88 6.27
CA LEU A 375 -25.74 -1.69 4.92
C LEU A 375 -25.85 -0.20 4.64
N THR A 376 -25.32 0.27 3.52
CA THR A 376 -25.26 1.69 3.15
C THR A 376 -25.65 1.89 1.69
N LEU A 377 -26.28 3.01 1.37
CA LEU A 377 -26.65 3.41 0.01
C LEU A 377 -26.23 4.84 -0.27
N ASN A 378 -25.69 5.06 -1.47
CA ASN A 378 -25.36 6.39 -1.97
C ASN A 378 -25.66 6.48 -3.48
N LYS A 379 -25.98 7.69 -3.96
CA LYS A 379 -26.34 7.92 -5.36
C LYS A 379 -25.13 8.37 -6.15
N ASN A 380 -24.88 7.75 -7.31
CA ASN A 380 -23.81 8.06 -8.26
C ASN A 380 -22.36 7.97 -7.75
N ASP A 381 -22.12 7.54 -6.51
CA ASP A 381 -20.78 7.36 -5.94
C ASP A 381 -20.81 6.26 -4.88
N PHE A 382 -19.64 5.71 -4.52
CA PHE A 382 -19.48 4.67 -3.52
C PHE A 382 -20.18 5.02 -2.20
N ALA A 383 -20.79 4.01 -1.59
CA ALA A 383 -21.52 4.13 -0.34
C ALA A 383 -20.64 3.66 0.81
N PHE A 384 -19.98 4.61 1.47
CA PHE A 384 -19.27 4.41 2.73
C PHE A 384 -20.10 5.01 3.86
N LEU A 385 -19.88 4.58 5.10
CA LEU A 385 -20.65 5.09 6.23
C LEU A 385 -20.58 6.63 6.33
N ALA A 386 -19.44 7.24 6.00
CA ALA A 386 -19.22 8.68 6.09
C ALA A 386 -19.98 9.52 5.03
N ASN A 387 -20.34 8.94 3.89
CA ASN A 387 -20.99 9.65 2.77
C ASN A 387 -22.33 9.05 2.34
N ALA A 388 -22.76 7.95 2.95
CA ALA A 388 -24.00 7.27 2.59
C ALA A 388 -25.22 8.14 2.88
N ARG A 389 -26.12 8.22 1.91
CA ARG A 389 -27.41 8.92 2.05
C ARG A 389 -28.38 8.13 2.94
N HIS A 390 -28.31 6.81 2.89
CA HIS A 390 -29.11 5.91 3.72
C HIS A 390 -28.22 4.83 4.30
N HIS A 391 -28.47 4.43 5.54
CA HIS A 391 -27.72 3.37 6.19
C HIS A 391 -28.54 2.65 7.25
N ASP A 392 -28.21 1.38 7.46
CA ASP A 392 -28.62 0.58 8.61
C ASP A 392 -27.36 0.02 9.28
N ILE A 393 -27.10 0.53 10.50
CA ILE A 393 -25.95 0.19 11.35
C ILE A 393 -26.38 -0.50 12.65
N THR A 394 -27.62 -0.98 12.70
CA THR A 394 -28.11 -1.76 13.85
C THR A 394 -27.26 -3.02 14.02
N LEU A 395 -27.19 -3.54 15.26
CA LEU A 395 -26.45 -4.77 15.55
C LEU A 395 -27.04 -5.98 14.80
N GLY A 396 -26.22 -7.00 14.59
CA GLY A 396 -26.50 -8.22 13.83
C GLY A 396 -26.25 -8.07 12.33
N CYS A 397 -26.32 -9.19 11.61
CA CYS A 397 -26.05 -9.24 10.17
C CYS A 397 -27.25 -8.94 9.26
N ASP A 398 -28.47 -9.15 9.74
CA ASP A 398 -29.65 -8.98 8.91
C ASP A 398 -30.03 -7.50 8.87
N LYS A 399 -30.26 -6.97 7.67
CA LYS A 399 -30.62 -5.57 7.43
C LYS A 399 -31.75 -5.48 6.42
N GLU A 400 -32.63 -4.51 6.64
CA GLU A 400 -33.72 -4.22 5.71
C GLU A 400 -33.92 -2.70 5.61
N MET A 401 -33.78 -2.17 4.41
CA MET A 401 -34.19 -0.80 4.09
C MET A 401 -35.35 -0.81 3.11
N LYS A 402 -36.37 0.00 3.40
CA LYS A 402 -37.59 0.15 2.60
C LYS A 402 -37.79 1.61 2.22
N PHE A 403 -38.13 1.86 0.96
CA PHE A 403 -38.39 3.18 0.42
C PHE A 403 -39.65 3.13 -0.45
N ASP A 404 -40.64 3.97 -0.17
CA ASP A 404 -41.83 4.08 -1.03
C ASP A 404 -41.43 4.46 -2.46
N THR A 405 -40.46 5.37 -2.58
CA THR A 405 -39.80 5.74 -3.83
C THR A 405 -38.33 6.03 -3.56
N LEU A 406 -37.48 5.72 -4.55
CA LEU A 406 -36.07 6.09 -4.55
C LEU A 406 -35.78 6.84 -5.86
N GLU A 407 -34.91 7.87 -5.81
CA GLU A 407 -34.66 8.66 -7.00
C GLU A 407 -34.12 7.79 -8.15
N PRO A 408 -34.62 7.95 -9.38
CA PRO A 408 -34.14 7.16 -10.51
C PRO A 408 -32.65 7.41 -10.80
N GLY A 409 -31.97 6.38 -11.30
CA GLY A 409 -30.56 6.44 -11.70
C GLY A 409 -29.68 5.41 -11.02
N LEU A 410 -28.36 5.63 -11.09
CA LEU A 410 -27.35 4.74 -10.54
C LEU A 410 -27.21 4.94 -9.03
N TRP A 411 -27.30 3.84 -8.30
CA TRP A 411 -27.05 3.76 -6.87
C TRP A 411 -25.93 2.77 -6.60
N PHE A 412 -25.13 3.09 -5.58
CA PHE A 412 -24.14 2.21 -5.01
C PHE A 412 -24.65 1.71 -3.67
N ILE A 413 -24.45 0.43 -3.41
CA ILE A 413 -24.79 -0.21 -2.16
C ILE A 413 -23.49 -0.74 -1.54
N GLY A 414 -23.19 -0.32 -0.31
CA GLY A 414 -22.04 -0.77 0.46
C GLY A 414 -22.48 -1.73 1.56
N VAL A 415 -21.80 -2.86 1.65
CA VAL A 415 -21.87 -3.77 2.81
C VAL A 415 -20.53 -3.67 3.53
N GLN A 416 -20.56 -3.43 4.84
CA GLN A 416 -19.35 -3.45 5.68
C GLN A 416 -19.46 -4.55 6.72
N CYS A 417 -18.40 -5.32 6.96
CA CYS A 417 -18.31 -6.14 8.17
C CYS A 417 -17.84 -5.26 9.33
N ALA A 418 -18.73 -4.93 10.26
CA ALA A 418 -18.39 -4.11 11.41
C ALA A 418 -17.65 -4.92 12.51
N THR A 419 -17.87 -6.22 12.59
CA THR A 419 -17.08 -7.12 13.44
C THR A 419 -15.61 -7.09 13.03
N THR A 420 -14.72 -7.15 14.02
CA THR A 420 -13.27 -7.17 13.79
C THR A 420 -12.54 -7.95 14.86
N VAL A 421 -11.30 -8.31 14.55
CA VAL A 421 -10.37 -8.92 15.48
C VAL A 421 -9.94 -7.92 16.55
N GLU A 422 -9.57 -8.47 17.71
CA GLU A 422 -8.83 -7.73 18.73
C GLU A 422 -7.32 -7.84 18.46
N THR A 423 -6.56 -6.85 18.92
CA THR A 423 -5.11 -6.80 18.72
C THR A 423 -4.37 -6.75 20.04
N VAL A 424 -3.31 -7.55 20.16
CA VAL A 424 -2.42 -7.57 21.33
C VAL A 424 -0.99 -7.33 20.87
N LYS A 425 -0.26 -6.46 21.57
CA LYS A 425 1.17 -6.25 21.30
C LYS A 425 1.97 -7.47 21.76
N THR A 426 2.84 -7.97 20.89
CA THR A 426 3.77 -9.06 21.17
C THR A 426 5.22 -8.60 21.02
N ASP A 427 6.15 -9.53 21.28
CA ASP A 427 7.59 -9.38 21.05
C ASP A 427 8.01 -9.44 19.57
N TYR A 428 7.08 -9.65 18.64
CA TYR A 428 7.31 -9.62 17.20
C TYR A 428 6.41 -8.62 16.47
N GLY A 429 5.50 -7.93 17.15
CA GLY A 429 4.56 -7.03 16.50
C GLY A 429 3.20 -6.98 17.17
N VAL A 430 2.21 -7.28 16.35
CA VAL A 430 0.80 -7.37 16.73
C VAL A 430 0.32 -8.79 16.45
N ALA A 431 -0.36 -9.38 17.43
CA ALA A 431 -1.09 -10.62 17.29
C ALA A 431 -2.59 -10.35 17.27
N TYR A 432 -3.33 -11.14 16.50
CA TYR A 432 -4.79 -11.11 16.47
C TYR A 432 -5.38 -12.08 17.49
N THR A 433 -6.48 -11.65 18.11
CA THR A 433 -7.26 -12.41 19.11
C THR A 433 -8.75 -12.10 18.96
N GLY A 434 -9.60 -12.71 19.79
CA GLY A 434 -11.05 -12.50 19.75
C GLY A 434 -11.71 -13.24 18.58
N HIS A 435 -12.50 -12.52 17.77
CA HIS A 435 -13.26 -13.05 16.63
C HIS A 435 -12.35 -13.33 15.43
N LEU A 436 -11.56 -14.40 15.50
CA LEU A 436 -10.59 -14.73 14.44
C LEU A 436 -11.26 -15.24 13.15
N GLU A 437 -12.47 -15.77 13.25
CA GLU A 437 -13.24 -16.30 12.13
C GLU A 437 -13.53 -15.27 11.03
N VAL A 438 -13.63 -13.98 11.38
CA VAL A 438 -13.92 -12.92 10.40
C VAL A 438 -12.76 -12.66 9.44
N LEU A 439 -11.55 -13.14 9.78
CA LEU A 439 -10.37 -13.07 8.90
C LEU A 439 -10.53 -13.89 7.62
N ASN A 440 -11.29 -14.99 7.68
CA ASN A 440 -11.64 -15.82 6.52
C ASN A 440 -13.03 -15.49 5.95
N GLY A 441 -13.65 -14.43 6.46
CA GLY A 441 -14.81 -13.77 5.91
C GLY A 441 -16.17 -14.30 6.38
N VAL A 442 -17.12 -13.37 6.48
CA VAL A 442 -18.52 -13.59 6.84
C VAL A 442 -19.35 -13.76 5.55
N PRO A 443 -20.07 -14.87 5.37
CA PRO A 443 -20.93 -15.04 4.21
C PRO A 443 -22.23 -14.23 4.35
N TYR A 444 -22.76 -13.75 3.23
CA TYR A 444 -24.07 -13.07 3.21
C TYR A 444 -24.76 -13.16 1.85
N THR A 445 -26.02 -12.77 1.81
CA THR A 445 -26.80 -12.57 0.60
C THR A 445 -27.35 -11.14 0.59
N ILE A 446 -27.24 -10.46 -0.55
CA ILE A 446 -27.81 -9.14 -0.76
C ILE A 446 -28.81 -9.17 -1.91
N THR A 447 -29.96 -8.54 -1.71
CA THR A 447 -31.02 -8.42 -2.72
C THR A 447 -31.54 -6.99 -2.74
N VAL A 448 -31.83 -6.49 -3.94
CA VAL A 448 -32.60 -5.26 -4.15
C VAL A 448 -33.84 -5.60 -4.96
N SER A 449 -35.00 -5.10 -4.55
CA SER A 449 -36.27 -5.35 -5.24
C SER A 449 -37.14 -4.10 -5.31
N TRP A 450 -38.00 -3.99 -6.32
CA TRP A 450 -38.99 -2.93 -6.45
C TRP A 450 -40.17 -3.38 -7.32
N ASP A 451 -41.29 -2.69 -7.15
CA ASP A 451 -42.47 -2.77 -8.02
C ASP A 451 -42.36 -1.76 -9.16
N GLU A 452 -42.99 -2.03 -10.31
CA GLU A 452 -43.03 -1.14 -11.49
C GLU A 452 -44.39 -0.49 -11.74
#